data_AF-A0A4Y2HL35-F1
#
_entry.id   AF-A0A4Y2HL35-F1
#
_cell.length_a   1.000
_cell.length_b   1.000
_cell.length_c   1.000
_cell.angle_alpha   90.00
_cell.angle_beta   90.00
_cell.angle_gamma   90.00
#
_symmetry.space_group_name_H-M   'P 1'
#
loop_
_entity.id
_entity.type
_entity.pdbx_description
1 polymer ?
#
loop_
_entity_poly.entity_id
_entity_poly.type
_entity_poly.pdbx_seq_one_letter_code
_entity_poly.pdbx_strand_id
1 'polypeptide(L)'
;MILREPGTCYRTPNIVKRDNYIGGGLLAWAGIATNGRTDLYVFAGCSVTAVRYRDGILHPLAPPFNAAMGTDTIFMDQNARPLRTRLVRSYLESETIPQMA
;
A
#
# COMPACT_ATOMS: atom_id res chain seq x y z
N MET A 1 -27.53 -6.26 8.37
CA MET A 1 -28.48 -6.28 7.26
C MET A 1 -28.77 -4.83 6.87
N ILE A 2 -28.50 -4.46 5.63
CA ILE A 2 -28.85 -3.15 5.06
C ILE A 2 -30.04 -3.42 4.16
N LEU A 3 -31.23 -3.04 4.62
CA LEU A 3 -32.46 -3.15 3.84
C LEU A 3 -32.93 -1.73 3.53
N ARG A 4 -33.28 -1.48 2.27
CA ARG A 4 -33.92 -0.24 1.83
C ARG A 4 -35.42 -0.46 1.81
N GLU A 5 -36.19 0.52 2.25
CA GLU A 5 -37.62 0.54 2.01
C GLU A 5 -37.87 0.86 0.52
N PRO A 6 -38.85 0.24 -0.14
CA PRO A 6 -39.17 0.55 -1.53
C PRO A 6 -39.49 2.04 -1.71
N GLY A 7 -38.81 2.72 -2.64
CA GLY A 7 -39.09 4.11 -3.00
C GLY A 7 -38.39 5.20 -2.17
N THR A 8 -37.55 4.85 -1.19
CA THR A 8 -36.83 5.85 -0.38
C THR A 8 -35.30 5.70 -0.48
N CYS A 9 -34.60 6.83 -0.57
CA CYS A 9 -33.13 6.87 -0.52
C CYS A 9 -32.60 6.86 0.92
N TYR A 10 -33.47 7.06 1.92
CA TYR A 10 -33.11 7.24 3.32
C TYR A 10 -33.46 6.00 4.15
N ARG A 11 -32.65 5.77 5.17
CA ARG A 11 -32.82 4.68 6.14
C ARG A 11 -33.14 5.28 7.50
N THR A 12 -33.92 4.58 8.30
CA THR A 12 -34.09 4.88 9.74
C THR A 12 -32.71 4.88 10.43
N PRO A 13 -32.34 5.90 11.22
CA PRO A 13 -30.96 6.16 11.65
C PRO A 13 -30.55 5.35 12.88
N ASN A 14 -30.78 4.04 12.87
CA ASN A 14 -30.41 3.17 13.97
C ASN A 14 -29.00 2.61 13.71
N ILE A 15 -27.98 3.46 13.84
CA ILE A 15 -26.57 3.09 13.61
C ILE A 15 -26.00 2.49 14.90
N VAL A 16 -25.57 1.23 14.83
CA VAL A 16 -24.88 0.54 15.92
C VAL A 16 -23.39 0.48 15.59
N LYS A 17 -22.52 0.79 16.56
CA LYS A 17 -21.07 0.67 16.40
C LYS A 17 -20.72 -0.75 15.95
N ARG A 18 -19.95 -0.85 14.87
CA ARG A 18 -19.35 -2.11 14.40
C ARG A 18 -17.90 -1.86 14.03
N ASP A 19 -17.05 -2.78 14.45
CA ASP A 19 -15.62 -2.71 14.17
C ASP A 19 -15.28 -3.24 12.76
N ASN A 20 -16.04 -4.21 12.25
CA ASN A 20 -15.87 -4.73 10.90
C ASN A 20 -17.23 -4.89 10.20
N TYR A 21 -17.35 -4.26 9.04
CA TYR A 21 -18.44 -4.53 8.11
C TYR A 21 -17.99 -5.68 7.21
N ILE A 22 -18.81 -6.72 7.09
CA ILE A 22 -18.54 -7.98 6.37
C ILE A 22 -18.25 -7.75 4.87
N GLY A 23 -18.33 -6.52 4.37
CA GLY A 23 -18.02 -6.13 2.99
C GLY A 23 -16.55 -6.25 2.56
N GLY A 24 -15.69 -6.85 3.40
CA GLY A 24 -14.26 -7.01 3.13
C GLY A 24 -13.49 -5.69 3.19
N GLY A 25 -12.17 -5.81 3.07
CA GLY A 25 -11.26 -4.67 2.91
C GLY A 25 -10.44 -4.84 1.63
N LEU A 26 -9.73 -3.79 1.22
CA LEU A 26 -8.72 -3.86 0.16
C LEU A 26 -7.41 -3.36 0.72
N LEU A 27 -6.30 -4.01 0.37
CA LEU A 27 -4.97 -3.54 0.71
C LEU A 27 -4.31 -3.05 -0.57
N ALA A 28 -3.85 -1.80 -0.56
CA ALA A 28 -3.22 -1.17 -1.71
C ALA A 28 -1.96 -0.42 -1.30
N TRP A 29 -1.07 -0.18 -2.27
CA TRP A 29 0.17 0.54 -2.10
C TRP A 29 0.38 1.53 -3.24
N ALA A 30 0.85 2.72 -2.91
CA ALA A 30 1.28 3.73 -3.88
C ALA A 30 2.44 4.54 -3.30
N GLY A 31 3.38 4.95 -4.14
CA GLY A 31 4.44 5.89 -3.83
C GLY A 31 4.06 7.30 -4.27
N ILE A 32 4.35 8.30 -3.44
CA ILE A 32 4.14 9.73 -3.75
C ILE A 32 5.45 10.46 -3.53
N ALA A 33 5.73 11.40 -4.42
CA ALA A 33 6.91 12.24 -4.44
C ALA A 33 6.52 13.71 -4.74
N THR A 34 7.47 14.63 -4.57
CA THR A 34 7.25 16.06 -4.84
C THR A 34 6.95 16.36 -6.30
N ASN A 35 7.50 15.58 -7.23
CA ASN A 35 7.38 15.74 -8.68
C ASN A 35 6.51 14.64 -9.35
N GLY A 36 5.90 13.73 -8.59
CA GLY A 36 5.18 12.62 -9.20
C GLY A 36 4.55 11.62 -8.22
N ARG A 37 3.93 10.58 -8.78
CA ARG A 37 3.37 9.44 -8.06
C ARG A 37 3.53 8.17 -8.90
N THR A 38 3.61 7.02 -8.24
CA THR A 38 3.54 5.72 -8.93
C THR A 38 2.09 5.28 -9.10
N ASP A 39 1.88 4.28 -9.94
CA ASP A 39 0.58 3.61 -10.03
C ASP A 39 0.20 2.91 -8.71
N LEU A 40 -1.11 2.79 -8.46
CA LEU A 40 -1.65 2.11 -7.29
C LEU A 40 -1.61 0.60 -7.50
N TYR A 41 -0.87 -0.11 -6.65
CA TYR A 41 -0.83 -1.56 -6.63
C TYR A 41 -1.83 -2.12 -5.61
N VAL A 42 -2.66 -3.06 -6.02
CA VAL A 42 -3.71 -3.65 -5.18
C VAL A 42 -3.40 -5.12 -4.87
N PHE A 43 -3.36 -5.47 -3.59
CA PHE A 43 -3.08 -6.84 -3.14
C PHE A 43 -4.35 -7.70 -3.10
N ALA A 44 -4.32 -8.80 -3.86
CA ALA A 44 -5.29 -9.88 -3.71
C ALA A 44 -5.12 -10.58 -2.35
N GLY A 45 -6.19 -10.61 -1.55
CA GLY A 45 -6.23 -11.32 -0.25
C GLY A 45 -5.80 -10.50 0.98
N CYS A 46 -5.77 -9.17 0.86
CA CYS A 46 -5.64 -8.22 1.99
C CYS A 46 -4.44 -8.44 2.92
N SER A 47 -3.38 -9.08 2.42
CA SER A 47 -2.18 -9.38 3.19
C SER A 47 -0.93 -9.13 2.36
N VAL A 48 0.04 -8.45 2.97
CA VAL A 48 1.38 -8.25 2.40
C VAL A 48 2.38 -9.10 3.19
N THR A 49 3.11 -9.94 2.46
CA THR A 49 4.31 -10.62 2.97
C THR A 49 5.55 -9.90 2.44
N ALA A 50 6.70 -10.07 3.08
CA ALA A 50 7.96 -9.49 2.63
C ALA A 50 8.30 -9.85 1.16
N VAL A 51 8.02 -11.10 0.76
CA VAL A 51 8.24 -11.59 -0.61
C VAL A 51 7.31 -10.87 -1.59
N ARG A 52 6.01 -10.80 -1.28
CA ARG A 52 5.04 -10.07 -2.12
C ARG A 52 5.35 -8.59 -2.20
N TYR A 53 5.89 -8.01 -1.13
CA TYR A 53 6.33 -6.62 -1.11
C TYR A 53 7.51 -6.39 -2.05
N ARG A 54 8.54 -7.25 -1.96
CA ARG A 54 9.70 -7.17 -2.87
C ARG A 54 9.28 -7.37 -4.32
N ASP A 55 8.61 -8.47 -4.63
CA ASP A 55 8.40 -8.88 -6.02
C ASP A 55 7.26 -8.11 -6.69
N GLY A 56 6.23 -7.72 -5.93
CA GLY A 56 5.05 -7.03 -6.46
C GLY A 56 5.14 -5.51 -6.45
N ILE A 57 5.98 -4.93 -5.58
CA ILE A 57 6.10 -3.47 -5.43
C ILE A 57 7.52 -3.03 -5.72
N LEU A 58 8.49 -3.43 -4.89
CA LEU A 58 9.83 -2.85 -4.96
C LEU A 58 10.49 -3.16 -6.29
N HIS A 59 10.47 -4.41 -6.74
CA HIS A 59 11.13 -4.82 -7.97
C HIS A 59 10.63 -4.10 -9.23
N PRO A 60 9.30 -4.00 -9.48
CA PRO A 60 8.80 -3.26 -10.63
C PRO A 60 8.90 -1.74 -10.48
N LEU A 61 8.86 -1.19 -9.26
CA LEU A 61 8.76 0.26 -9.06
C LEU A 61 10.10 0.95 -8.74
N ALA A 62 11.08 0.23 -8.17
CA ALA A 62 12.37 0.79 -7.80
C ALA A 62 13.14 1.40 -8.99
N PRO A 63 13.37 0.67 -10.10
CA PRO A 63 14.09 1.24 -11.25
C PRO A 63 13.42 2.46 -11.90
N PRO A 64 12.11 2.45 -12.23
CA PRO A 64 11.46 3.62 -12.82
C PRO A 64 11.30 4.78 -11.83
N PHE A 65 11.14 4.50 -10.53
CA PHE A 65 11.12 5.53 -9.50
C PHE A 65 12.48 6.25 -9.43
N ASN A 66 13.60 5.52 -9.33
CA ASN A 66 14.93 6.13 -9.34
C ASN A 66 15.19 6.92 -10.63
N ALA A 67 14.81 6.37 -11.79
CA ALA A 67 15.00 7.05 -13.08
C ALA A 67 14.19 8.35 -13.19
N ALA A 68 12.96 8.39 -12.66
CA ALA A 68 12.10 9.57 -12.69
C ALA A 68 12.49 10.61 -11.64
N MET A 69 13.03 10.17 -10.50
CA MET A 69 13.26 10.99 -9.33
C MET A 69 14.70 11.53 -9.23
N GLY A 70 15.68 10.85 -9.84
CA GLY A 70 17.10 11.20 -9.78
C GLY A 70 17.85 10.52 -8.63
N THR A 71 19.15 10.82 -8.48
CA THR A 71 20.04 10.15 -7.50
C THR A 71 19.88 10.62 -6.05
N ASP A 72 19.19 11.74 -5.82
CA ASP A 72 19.10 12.39 -4.50
C ASP A 72 17.86 11.97 -3.69
N THR A 73 17.29 10.81 -4.02
CA THR A 73 15.94 10.47 -3.57
C THR A 73 15.99 9.44 -2.46
N ILE A 74 15.28 9.73 -1.38
CA ILE A 74 15.22 8.86 -0.21
C ILE A 74 13.88 8.13 -0.22
N PHE A 75 13.93 6.81 -0.28
CA PHE A 75 12.75 5.97 -0.12
C PHE A 75 12.35 5.94 1.36
N MET A 76 11.12 6.35 1.62
CA MET A 76 10.51 6.34 2.96
C MET A 76 9.33 5.39 2.96
N ASP A 77 9.31 4.50 3.95
CA ASP A 77 8.27 3.48 4.07
C ASP A 77 7.91 3.23 5.53
N GLN A 78 6.79 2.53 5.75
CA GLN A 78 6.29 2.27 7.10
C GLN A 78 7.19 1.28 7.86
N ASN A 79 7.36 1.48 9.16
CA ASN A 79 8.19 0.62 10.01
C ASN A 79 7.55 -0.76 10.32
N ALA A 80 6.63 -1.23 9.46
CA ALA A 80 5.91 -2.48 9.65
C ALA A 80 6.87 -3.68 9.56
N ARG A 81 6.65 -4.70 10.39
CA ARG A 81 7.54 -5.88 10.47
C ARG A 81 7.81 -6.60 9.13
N PRO A 82 6.86 -6.74 8.19
CA PRO A 82 7.13 -7.36 6.88
C PRO A 82 8.12 -6.55 6.03
N LEU A 83 8.13 -5.23 6.21
CA LEU A 83 8.98 -4.26 5.49
C LEU A 83 10.40 -4.19 6.02
N ARG A 84 10.62 -4.45 7.32
CA ARG A 84 11.96 -4.48 7.92
C ARG A 84 12.69 -5.82 7.80
N THR A 85 12.13 -6.78 7.06
CA THR A 85 12.79 -8.07 6.91
C THR A 85 14.11 -7.91 6.18
N ARG A 86 15.09 -8.76 6.51
CA ARG A 86 16.42 -8.76 5.87
C ARG A 86 16.32 -8.77 4.35
N LEU A 87 15.33 -9.48 3.80
CA LEU A 87 15.06 -9.60 2.38
C LEU A 87 14.80 -8.24 1.71
N VAL A 88 13.92 -7.42 2.30
CA VAL A 88 13.55 -6.11 1.75
C VAL A 88 14.74 -5.15 1.86
N ARG A 89 15.42 -5.14 3.00
CA ARG A 89 16.59 -4.30 3.22
C ARG A 89 17.74 -4.63 2.25
N SER A 90 18.07 -5.91 2.10
CA SER A 90 19.11 -6.32 1.15
C SER A 90 18.77 -5.97 -0.30
N TYR A 91 17.47 -5.96 -0.64
CA TYR A 91 17.04 -5.58 -1.97
C TYR A 91 17.23 -4.08 -2.23
N LEU A 92 16.81 -3.23 -1.28
CA LEU A 92 17.01 -1.78 -1.37
C LEU A 92 18.50 -1.41 -1.43
N GLU A 93 19.35 -2.07 -0.64
CA GLU A 93 20.80 -1.91 -0.69
C GLU A 93 21.37 -2.32 -2.06
N SER A 94 20.89 -3.40 -2.67
CA SER A 94 21.34 -3.85 -4.00
C SER A 94 20.92 -2.94 -5.14
N GLU A 95 19.75 -2.29 -5.03
CA GLU A 95 19.25 -1.32 -6.02
C GLU A 95 19.81 0.09 -5.78
N THR A 96 20.73 0.26 -4.82
CA THR A 96 21.33 1.54 -4.43
C THR A 96 20.28 2.60 -4.05
N ILE A 97 19.17 2.16 -3.44
CA ILE A 97 18.10 3.05 -2.99
C ILE A 97 18.40 3.52 -1.57
N PRO A 98 18.66 4.82 -1.35
CA PRO A 98 18.80 5.36 -0.01
C PRO A 98 17.50 5.18 0.77
N GLN A 99 17.57 4.52 1.92
CA GLN A 99 16.45 4.34 2.84
C GLN A 99 16.61 5.28 4.04
N MET A 100 15.49 5.84 4.52
CA MET A 100 15.47 6.51 5.82
C MET A 100 15.49 5.49 6.97
N ALA A 101 16.41 5.68 7.93
CA ALA A 101 16.69 4.74 9.04
C ALA A 101 15.58 4.66 10.10
#